data_AF-A0A5Z9NQ86-F1
#
_entry.id   AF-A0A5Z9NQ86-F1
#
_cell.length_a   1.000
_cell.length_b   1.000
_cell.length_c   1.000
_cell.angle_alpha   90.00
_cell.angle_beta   90.00
_cell.angle_gamma   90.00
#
_symmetry.space_group_name_H-M   'P 1'
#
loop_
_entity.id
_entity.type
_entity.pdbx_description
1 polymer ?
#
loop_
_entity_poly.entity_id
_entity_poly.type
_entity_poly.pdbx_seq_one_letter_code
_entity_poly.pdbx_strand_id
1 'polypeptide(L)' 'MYDAYLNPKDALRPIAVALEAAQFIALDPENTDLAHELIAWALETAARASAAQRNTPEVDNA' A
#
# COMPACT_ATOMS: atom_id res chain seq x y z
N MET A 1 16.67 5.37 4.15
CA MET A 1 15.61 4.73 3.35
C MET A 1 14.54 4.31 4.36
N TYR A 2 13.41 5.02 4.41
CA TYR A 2 12.36 4.73 5.40
C TYR A 2 11.59 3.50 4.94
N ASP A 3 11.93 2.33 5.49
CA ASP A 3 11.03 1.17 5.49
C ASP A 3 9.85 1.51 6.42
N ALA A 4 8.93 2.34 5.91
CA ALA A 4 7.83 2.90 6.68
C ALA A 4 6.81 1.84 7.15
N TYR A 5 6.96 0.59 6.72
CA TYR A 5 6.05 -0.51 7.02
C TYR A 5 6.84 -1.78 7.36
N LEU A 6 7.46 -1.79 8.54
CA LEU A 6 8.07 -3.00 9.11
C LEU A 6 7.05 -4.13 9.29
N ASN A 7 5.78 -3.80 9.48
CA ASN A 7 4.69 -4.77 9.54
C ASN A 7 3.70 -4.59 8.37
N PRO A 8 3.39 -5.65 7.61
CA PRO A 8 2.41 -5.58 6.52
C PRO A 8 1.04 -5.09 6.96
N LYS A 9 0.65 -5.31 8.22
CA LYS A 9 -0.61 -4.83 8.78
C LYS A 9 -0.70 -3.30 8.81
N ASP A 10 0.43 -2.62 8.99
CA ASP A 10 0.48 -1.16 9.07
C ASP A 10 0.28 -0.51 7.69
N ALA A 11 0.59 -1.24 6.62
CA ALA A 11 0.35 -0.79 5.25
C ALA A 11 -1.12 -0.90 4.81
N LEU A 12 -1.93 -1.73 5.47
CA LEU A 12 -3.33 -1.97 5.08
C LEU A 12 -4.19 -0.71 5.19
N ARG A 13 -4.01 0.09 6.25
CA ARG A 13 -4.83 1.28 6.47
C ARG A 13 -4.55 2.39 5.44
N PRO A 14 -3.29 2.75 5.14
CA PRO A 14 -2.97 3.65 4.03
C PRO A 14 -3.48 3.17 2.67
N ILE A 15 -3.35 1.86 2.38
CA ILE A 15 -3.86 1.25 1.13
C ILE A 15 -5.37 1.44 1.02
N ALA A 16 -6.12 1.14 2.08
CA ALA A 16 -7.58 1.31 2.08
C ALA A 16 -7.98 2.76 1.81
N VAL A 17 -7.33 3.73 2.47
CA VAL A 17 -7.60 5.16 2.26
C VAL A 17 -7.30 5.59 0.82
N ALA A 18 -6.20 5.12 0.23
CA ALA A 18 -5.86 5.45 -1.16
C ALA A 18 -6.88 4.89 -2.15
N LEU A 19 -7.37 3.66 -1.93
CA LEU A 19 -8.38 3.04 -2.78
C LEU A 19 -9.75 3.72 -2.65
N GLU A 20 -10.15 4.11 -1.44
CA GLU A 20 -11.37 4.90 -1.21
C GLU A 20 -11.29 6.26 -1.90
N ALA A 21 -10.16 6.96 -1.77
CA ALA A 21 -9.93 8.24 -2.45
C ALA A 21 -9.96 8.08 -3.97
N ALA A 22 -9.31 7.06 -4.52
CA ALA A 22 -9.33 6.79 -5.96
C ALA A 22 -10.76 6.57 -6.48
N GLN A 23 -11.58 5.85 -5.72
CA GLN A 23 -12.97 5.58 -6.08
C GLN A 23 -13.83 6.86 -6.08
N PHE A 24 -13.61 7.76 -5.12
CA PHE A 24 -14.28 9.06 -5.08
C PHE A 24 -13.82 9.98 -6.22
N ILE A 25 -12.51 10.04 -6.47
CA ILE A 25 -11.92 10.88 -7.52
C ILE A 25 -12.37 10.43 -8.91
N ALA A 26 -12.47 9.12 -9.15
CA ALA A 26 -12.91 8.56 -10.42
C ALA A 26 -14.38 8.88 -10.79
N LEU A 27 -15.16 9.45 -9.86
CA LEU A 27 -16.50 9.98 -10.17
C LEU A 27 -16.42 11.25 -11.04
N ASP A 28 -15.28 11.93 -11.04
CA ASP A 28 -14.97 13.05 -11.92
C ASP A 28 -14.09 12.58 -13.10
N PRO A 29 -14.61 12.59 -14.35
CA PRO A 29 -13.88 12.12 -15.52
C PRO A 29 -12.62 12.94 -15.85
N GLU A 30 -12.47 14.17 -15.32
CA GLU A 30 -11.23 14.94 -15.50
C GLU A 30 -10.09 14.49 -14.58
N ASN A 31 -10.37 13.69 -13.54
CA ASN A 31 -9.40 13.29 -12.53
C ASN A 31 -9.04 11.79 -12.57
N THR A 32 -9.37 11.13 -13.69
CA THR A 32 -9.14 9.68 -13.87
C THR A 32 -7.67 9.29 -13.77
N ASP A 33 -6.74 10.16 -14.18
CA ASP A 33 -5.30 9.91 -14.07
C ASP A 33 -4.83 9.82 -12.62
N LEU A 34 -5.31 10.74 -11.76
CA LEU A 34 -4.99 10.72 -10.33
C LEU A 34 -5.55 9.47 -9.63
N ALA A 35 -6.73 9.01 -10.02
CA ALA A 35 -7.30 7.77 -9.51
C ALA A 35 -6.42 6.55 -9.89
N HIS A 36 -5.91 6.49 -11.12
CA HIS A 36 -4.98 5.45 -11.54
C HIS A 36 -3.65 5.50 -10.78
N GLU A 37 -3.10 6.69 -10.55
CA GLU A 37 -1.86 6.85 -9.78
C GLU A 37 -2.02 6.36 -8.33
N LEU A 38 -3.15 6.66 -7.68
CA LEU A 38 -3.44 6.16 -6.33
C LEU A 38 -3.56 4.64 -6.27
N ILE A 39 -4.20 4.03 -7.28
CA ILE A 39 -4.30 2.57 -7.39
C ILE A 39 -2.91 1.95 -7.60
N ALA A 40 -2.08 2.53 -8.49
CA ALA A 40 -0.72 2.06 -8.73
C ALA A 40 0.13 2.14 -7.45
N TRP A 41 0.06 3.26 -6.75
CA TRP A 41 0.75 3.45 -5.46
C TRP A 41 0.30 2.41 -4.41
N ALA A 42 -1.01 2.13 -4.33
CA ALA A 42 -1.55 1.14 -3.40
C ALA A 42 -0.99 -0.27 -3.70
N LEU A 43 -0.90 -0.65 -4.98
CA LEU A 43 -0.32 -1.93 -5.42
C LEU A 43 1.17 -2.03 -5.09
N GLU A 44 1.94 -0.99 -5.37
CA GLU A 44 3.37 -0.96 -5.01
C GLU A 44 3.59 -1.06 -3.51
N THR A 45 2.76 -0.37 -2.73
CA THR A 45 2.83 -0.39 -1.27
C THR A 45 2.51 -1.79 -0.72
N ALA A 46 1.50 -2.46 -1.28
CA ALA A 46 1.17 -3.84 -0.93
C ALA A 46 2.32 -4.82 -1.27
N ALA A 47 2.97 -4.62 -2.42
CA ALA A 47 4.12 -5.44 -2.83
C ALA A 47 5.32 -5.26 -1.90
N ARG A 48 5.64 -4.02 -1.52
CA ARG A 48 6.72 -3.71 -0.55
C ARG A 48 6.44 -4.31 0.82
N ALA A 49 5.22 -4.12 1.33
CA ALA A 49 4.78 -4.68 2.60
C ALA A 49 4.88 -6.22 2.59
N SER A 50 4.45 -6.87 1.51
CA SER A 50 4.55 -8.32 1.36
C SER A 50 5.99 -8.82 1.30
N ALA A 51 6.89 -8.08 0.65
CA ALA A 51 8.31 -8.39 0.59
C ALA A 51 9.00 -8.25 1.96
N ALA A 52 8.64 -7.22 2.73
CA ALA A 52 9.15 -7.02 4.09
C ALA A 52 8.79 -8.20 5.02
N GLN A 53 7.58 -8.76 4.88
CA GLN A 53 7.17 -9.95 5.65
C GLN A 53 8.05 -11.16 5.38
N ARG A 54 8.43 -11.40 4.12
CA ARG A 54 9.24 -12.58 3.73
C ARG A 54 10.68 -12.49 4.22
N ASN A 55 11.18 -11.28 4.44
CA ASN A 55 12.55 -11.03 4.88
C ASN A 55 12.68 -10.87 6.40
N THR A 56 11.60 -11.03 7.17
CA THR A 56 11.66 -11.00 8.63
C THR A 56 12.18 -12.37 9.09
N PRO A 57 13.40 -12.49 9.66
CA PRO A 57 13.89 -13.77 10.14
C PRO A 57 12.93 -14.28 11.24
N GLU A 58 12.50 -15.54 11.12
CA GLU A 58 11.86 -16.24 12.21
C GLU A 58 12.82 -16.17 13.40
N VAL A 59 12.41 -15.47 14.45
CA VAL A 59 13.13 -15.49 15.73
C VAL A 59 12.98 -16.89 16.31
N ASP A 60 13.93 -17.74 15.96
CA ASP A 60 14.09 -19.10 16.48
C ASP A 60 14.45 -18.98 17.96
N ASN A 61 13.44 -19.03 18.83
CA ASN A 61 13.64 -19.16 20.28
C ASN A 61 13.93 -20.64 20.57
N ALA A 62 15.22 -20.98 20.56
CA ALA A 62 15.77 -22.24 21.07
C ALA A 62 16.27 -22.09 22.52
#